data_AF-F5ITF6-F1
#
_entry.id   AF-F5ITF6-F1
#
_cell.length_a   1.000
_cell.length_b   1.000
_cell.length_c   1.000
_cell.angle_alpha   90.00
_cell.angle_beta   90.00
_cell.angle_gamma   90.00
#
_symmetry.space_group_name_H-M   'P 1'
#
loop_
_entity.id
_entity.type
_entity.pdbx_description
1 polymer ?
#
loop_
_entity_poly.entity_id
_entity_poly.type
_entity_poly.pdbx_seq_one_letter_code
_entity_poly.pdbx_strand_id
1 'polypeptide(L)' 'MNKKETIMKVSEVSGVNLTNCKKVLDAFEMIFSNELSQSGGAMSAFDKIYKVMSFIKNKKDN' A
#
# COMPACT_ATOMS: atom_id res chain seq x y z
N MET A 1 -2.59 -15.10 -1.05
CA MET A 1 -1.14 -14.83 -1.00
C MET A 1 -0.75 -14.57 0.44
N ASN A 2 0.25 -15.27 0.95
CA ASN A 2 0.85 -14.93 2.24
C ASN A 2 1.80 -13.72 2.10
N LYS A 3 2.19 -13.11 3.22
CA LYS A 3 3.05 -11.91 3.24
C LYS A 3 4.37 -12.10 2.49
N LYS A 4 4.96 -13.29 2.57
CA LYS A 4 6.24 -13.62 1.91
C LYS A 4 6.09 -13.67 0.38
N GLU A 5 5.04 -14.31 -0.11
CA GLU A 5 4.69 -14.35 -1.54
C GLU A 5 4.45 -12.95 -2.09
N THR A 6 3.75 -12.09 -1.34
CA THR A 6 3.52 -10.69 -1.72
C THR A 6 4.83 -9.91 -1.82
N ILE A 7 5.71 -10.01 -0.82
CA ILE A 7 7.02 -9.34 -0.84
C ILE A 7 7.84 -9.80 -2.05
N MET A 8 7.89 -11.11 -2.32
CA MET A 8 8.61 -11.66 -3.48
C MET A 8 8.06 -11.12 -4.80
N LYS A 9 6.74 -11.13 -4.97
CA LYS A 9 6.09 -10.67 -6.20
C LYS A 9 6.25 -9.16 -6.42
N VAL A 10 6.13 -8.37 -5.36
CA VAL A 10 6.37 -6.91 -5.44
C VAL A 10 7.82 -6.64 -5.82
N SER A 11 8.77 -7.35 -5.20
CA SER A 11 10.20 -7.23 -5.51
C SER A 11 10.50 -7.58 -6.98
N GLU A 12 9.92 -8.66 -7.49
CA GLU A 12 10.05 -9.10 -8.87
C GLU A 12 9.52 -8.05 -9.86
N VAL A 13 8.31 -7.52 -9.60
CA VAL A 13 7.66 -6.55 -10.51
C VAL A 13 8.31 -5.17 -10.44
N SER A 14 8.75 -4.74 -9.26
CA SER A 14 9.26 -3.37 -9.07
C SER A 14 10.77 -3.24 -9.23
N GLY A 15 11.51 -4.36 -9.30
CA GLY A 15 12.98 -4.36 -9.29
C GLY A 15 13.60 -3.87 -7.97
N VAL A 16 12.79 -3.69 -6.91
CA VAL A 16 13.25 -3.24 -5.60
C VAL A 16 13.65 -4.47 -4.79
N ASN A 17 14.76 -4.40 -4.06
CA ASN A 17 15.20 -5.54 -3.25
C ASN A 17 14.17 -5.93 -2.17
N LEU A 18 14.19 -7.20 -1.78
CA LEU A 18 13.26 -7.79 -0.82
C LEU A 18 13.23 -7.05 0.53
N THR A 19 14.37 -6.61 1.04
CA THR A 19 14.48 -5.92 2.33
C THR A 19 13.73 -4.59 2.30
N ASN A 20 13.86 -3.83 1.22
CA ASN A 20 13.16 -2.57 1.03
C ASN A 20 11.66 -2.80 0.80
N CYS A 21 11.29 -3.82 0.01
CA CYS A 21 9.88 -4.19 -0.17
C CYS A 21 9.22 -4.55 1.16
N LYS A 22 9.91 -5.34 2.00
CA LYS A 22 9.43 -5.69 3.34
C LYS A 22 9.20 -4.45 4.20
N LYS A 23 10.19 -3.54 4.28
CA LYS A 23 10.07 -2.31 5.08
C LYS A 23 8.87 -1.45 4.65
N VAL A 24 8.69 -1.27 3.34
CA VAL A 24 7.58 -0.46 2.80
C VAL A 24 6.23 -1.13 3.07
N LEU A 25 6.12 -2.44 2.84
CA LEU A 25 4.88 -3.17 3.06
C LEU A 25 4.52 -3.27 4.55
N ASP A 26 5.50 -3.42 5.45
CA ASP A 26 5.30 -3.38 6.89
C ASP A 26 4.79 -1.99 7.34
N ALA A 27 5.40 -0.92 6.86
CA ALA A 27 4.96 0.45 7.16
C ALA A 27 3.55 0.73 6.59
N PHE A 28 3.28 0.26 5.37
CA PHE A 28 1.97 0.38 4.75
C PHE A 28 0.90 -0.37 5.56
N GLU A 29 1.16 -1.60 5.98
CA GLU A 29 0.25 -2.41 6.80
C GLU A 29 -0.05 -1.71 8.15
N MET A 30 0.95 -1.12 8.80
CA MET A 30 0.78 -0.35 10.03
C MET A 30 -0.10 0.89 9.83
N ILE A 31 0.21 1.72 8.83
CA ILE A 31 -0.56 2.93 8.52
C ILE A 31 -2.00 2.56 8.15
N PHE A 32 -2.16 1.53 7.32
CA PHE A 32 -3.47 1.05 6.88
C PHE A 32 -4.29 0.52 8.06
N SER A 33 -3.69 -0.26 8.96
CA SER A 33 -4.37 -0.78 10.15
C SER A 33 -4.80 0.34 11.11
N ASN A 34 -3.96 1.37 11.27
CA ASN A 34 -4.31 2.54 12.08
C ASN A 34 -5.42 3.37 11.42
N GLU A 35 -5.41 3.55 10.11
CA GLU A 35 -6.47 4.29 9.43
C GLU A 35 -7.80 3.50 9.44
N LEU A 36 -7.73 2.17 9.32
CA LEU A 36 -8.87 1.26 9.47
C LEU A 36 -9.49 1.27 10.87
N SER A 37 -8.68 1.43 11.92
CA SER A 37 -9.19 1.49 13.30
C SER A 37 -9.80 2.87 13.62
N GLN A 38 -9.36 3.93 12.93
CA GLN A 38 -9.85 5.30 13.12
C GLN A 38 -11.02 5.67 12.19
N SER A 39 -11.08 5.10 10.99
CA SER A 39 -12.22 5.23 10.09
C SER A 39 -13.20 4.11 10.42
N GLY A 40 -14.48 4.38 10.69
CA GLY A 40 -15.46 3.41 11.20
C GLY A 40 -15.84 2.23 10.28
N GLY A 41 -14.87 1.59 9.63
CA GLY A 41 -15.01 0.46 8.71
C GLY A 41 -14.04 0.54 7.54
N ALA A 42 -13.70 -0.63 6.99
CA ALA A 42 -12.71 -0.76 5.92
C ALA A 42 -13.05 0.00 4.64
N MET A 43 -14.34 0.13 4.34
CA MET A 43 -14.82 0.81 3.15
C MET A 43 -14.43 2.30 3.12
N SER A 44 -14.45 2.97 4.28
CA SER A 44 -14.09 4.38 4.38
C SER A 44 -12.57 4.65 4.28
N ALA A 45 -11.74 3.70 4.73
CA ALA A 45 -10.29 3.77 4.56
C ALA A 45 -9.86 3.53 3.10
N PHE A 46 -10.46 2.54 2.42
CA PHE A 46 -10.19 2.29 1.01
C PHE A 46 -10.55 3.50 0.15
N ASP A 47 -11.68 4.16 0.42
CA ASP A 47 -12.10 5.37 -0.31
C ASP A 47 -11.09 6.52 -0.19
N LYS A 48 -10.52 6.73 1.00
CA LYS A 48 -9.45 7.70 1.22
C LYS A 48 -8.18 7.33 0.45
N ILE A 49 -7.79 6.07 0.45
CA ILE A 49 -6.57 5.61 -0.23
C ILE A 49 -6.71 5.64 -1.74
N TYR A 50 -7.87 5.27 -2.27
CA TYR A 50 -8.18 5.43 -3.69
C TYR A 50 -8.14 6.91 -4.12
N LYS A 51 -8.64 7.83 -3.29
CA LYS A 51 -8.50 9.27 -3.54
C LYS A 51 -7.04 9.75 -3.54
N VAL A 52 -6.21 9.25 -2.63
CA VAL A 52 -4.78 9.59 -2.61
C VAL A 52 -4.06 9.02 -3.85
N MET A 53 -4.35 7.76 -4.20
CA MET A 53 -3.78 7.10 -5.37
C MET A 53 -4.23 7.74 -6.69
N SER A 54 -5.50 8.16 -6.80
CA SER A 54 -6.00 8.87 -7.98
C SER A 54 -5.36 10.25 -8.13
N PHE A 55 -5.07 10.93 -7.03
CA PHE A 55 -4.35 12.21 -7.04
C PHE A 55 -2.91 12.05 -7.52
N ILE A 56 -2.22 10.98 -7.10
CA ILE A 56 -0.86 10.66 -7.57
C ILE A 56 -0.87 10.27 -9.05
N LYS A 57 -1.88 9.49 -9.49
CA LYS A 57 -2.02 9.07 -10.89
C LYS A 57 -2.26 10.27 -11.83
N ASN A 58 -3.15 11.19 -11.47
CA ASN A 58 -3.43 12.39 -12.27
C ASN A 58 -2.26 13.38 -12.33
N LYS A 59 -1.28 13.27 -11.43
CA LYS A 59 -0.06 14.10 -11.44
C LYS A 59 1.02 13.57 -12.39
N LYS A 60 0.88 12.34 -12.89
CA LYS A 60 1.83 11.71 -13.82
C LYS A 60 1.43 11.93 -15.29
N ASP A 61 0.18 12.32 -15.55
CA ASP A 61 -0.37 12.59 -16.89
C ASP A 61 -0.35 14.09 -17.28
N ASN A 62 0.36 14.95 -16.54
CA ASN A 62 0.64 16.36 -16.91
C ASN A 62 2.14 16.63 -16.96
#